data_AF-A0A7H8J2X6-F1
#
_entry.id   AF-A0A7H8J2X6-F1
#
_cell.length_a   1.000
_cell.length_b   1.000
_cell.length_c   1.000
_cell.angle_alpha   90.00
_cell.angle_beta   90.00
_cell.angle_gamma   90.00
#
_symmetry.space_group_name_H-M   'P 1'
#
loop_
_entity.id
_entity.type
_entity.pdbx_description
1 polymer ?
#
loop_
_entity_poly.entity_id
_entity_poly.type
_entity_poly.pdbx_seq_one_letter_code
_entity_poly.pdbx_strand_id
1 'polypeptide(L)'
;MTFDDAFLLPDVAAAPPETRGHAAQLAITAARRARHPHRTTWGPSDRTEPAPVPAEVIDGDGDIWRRGSSAGTWYMPGWDRTVHDERCADFLSRQELVDEFGPLTAVLTTLAGNTTADGG
;
A
#
# COMPACT_ATOMS: atom_id res chain seq x y z
N MET A 1 9.13 3.13 -8.89
CA MET A 1 9.94 3.96 -7.99
C MET A 1 9.97 3.18 -6.71
N THR A 2 11.10 2.56 -6.44
CA THR A 2 11.38 1.88 -5.18
C THR A 2 11.72 2.89 -4.10
N PHE A 3 11.93 2.43 -2.87
CA PHE A 3 12.49 3.28 -1.83
C PHE A 3 13.88 3.80 -2.19
N ASP A 4 14.78 2.95 -2.71
CA ASP A 4 16.12 3.37 -3.13
C ASP A 4 16.07 4.48 -4.18
N ASP A 5 15.19 4.36 -5.18
CA ASP A 5 14.99 5.41 -6.19
C ASP A 5 14.56 6.75 -5.54
N ALA A 6 13.72 6.69 -4.51
CA ALA A 6 13.20 7.88 -3.84
C ALA A 6 14.29 8.60 -3.02
N PHE A 7 15.24 7.87 -2.42
CA PHE A 7 16.38 8.47 -1.72
C PHE A 7 17.35 9.23 -2.65
N LEU A 8 17.32 8.93 -3.95
CA LEU A 8 18.12 9.64 -4.97
C LEU A 8 17.48 10.96 -5.44
N LEU A 9 16.23 11.26 -5.05
CA LEU A 9 15.57 12.49 -5.45
C LEU A 9 16.23 13.71 -4.77
N PRO A 10 16.47 14.83 -5.49
CA PRO A 10 17.16 16.00 -4.93
C PRO A 10 16.55 16.52 -3.63
N ASP A 11 15.22 16.61 -3.56
CA ASP A 11 14.50 17.12 -2.39
C ASP A 11 14.58 16.16 -1.19
N VAL A 12 14.64 14.84 -1.45
CA VAL A 12 14.80 13.82 -0.40
C VAL A 12 16.25 13.80 0.09
N ALA A 13 17.22 13.84 -0.82
CA ALA A 13 18.64 13.90 -0.48
C ALA A 13 19.00 15.16 0.34
N ALA A 14 18.35 16.29 0.04
CA ALA A 14 18.51 17.55 0.76
C ALA A 14 17.81 17.58 2.13
N ALA A 15 16.86 16.67 2.40
CA ALA A 15 16.18 16.60 3.69
C ALA A 15 17.13 16.19 4.83
N PRO A 16 16.89 16.68 6.07
CA PRO A 16 17.62 16.23 7.25
C PRO A 16 17.59 14.69 7.39
N PRO A 17 18.71 14.04 7.79
CA PRO A 17 18.77 12.57 7.89
C PRO A 17 17.60 11.95 8.65
N GLU A 18 17.16 12.58 9.73
CA GLU A 18 16.07 12.13 10.61
C GLU A 18 14.67 12.21 9.96
N THR A 19 14.49 13.03 8.92
CA THR A 19 13.21 13.15 8.19
C THR A 19 13.26 12.55 6.79
N ARG A 20 14.44 12.11 6.34
CA ARG A 20 14.67 11.65 4.98
C ARG A 20 13.82 10.45 4.60
N GLY A 21 13.66 9.49 5.53
CA GLY A 21 12.76 8.34 5.32
C GLY A 21 11.31 8.76 5.09
N HIS A 22 10.81 9.71 5.89
CA HIS A 22 9.47 10.26 5.72
C HIS A 22 9.33 11.03 4.39
N ALA A 23 10.35 11.81 4.00
CA ALA A 23 10.37 12.50 2.70
C ALA A 23 10.35 11.51 1.52
N ALA A 24 11.10 10.40 1.63
CA ALA A 24 11.06 9.31 0.65
C ALA A 24 9.67 8.68 0.55
N GLN A 25 9.02 8.38 1.67
CA GLN A 25 7.64 7.86 1.70
C GLN A 25 6.64 8.80 1.02
N LEU A 26 6.74 10.11 1.27
CA LEU A 26 5.89 11.11 0.61
C LEU A 26 6.12 11.13 -0.91
N ALA A 27 7.38 11.07 -1.36
CA ALA A 27 7.71 11.04 -2.78
C ALA A 27 7.17 9.78 -3.48
N ILE A 28 7.33 8.60 -2.87
CA ILE A 28 6.80 7.34 -3.41
C ILE A 28 5.27 7.39 -3.46
N THR A 29 4.62 7.92 -2.42
CA THR A 29 3.16 8.11 -2.38
C THR A 29 2.70 8.97 -3.56
N ALA A 30 3.35 10.12 -3.79
CA ALA A 30 3.02 11.01 -4.90
C ALA A 30 3.23 10.32 -6.25
N ALA A 31 4.34 9.59 -6.42
CA ALA A 31 4.63 8.84 -7.64
C ALA A 31 3.57 7.75 -7.91
N ARG A 32 3.11 7.03 -6.88
CA ARG A 32 2.06 6.01 -7.01
C ARG A 32 0.71 6.62 -7.39
N ARG A 33 0.33 7.74 -6.75
CA ARG A 33 -0.88 8.49 -7.10
C ARG A 33 -0.85 8.99 -8.55
N ALA A 34 0.29 9.49 -9.02
CA ALA A 34 0.45 9.94 -10.40
C ALA A 34 0.39 8.78 -11.41
N ARG A 35 0.96 7.61 -11.07
CA ARG A 35 0.94 6.40 -11.92
C ARG A 35 -0.41 5.70 -11.94
N HIS A 36 -1.16 5.77 -10.84
CA HIS A 36 -2.43 5.08 -10.65
C HIS A 36 -3.53 6.04 -10.17
N PRO A 37 -3.90 7.07 -10.97
CA PRO A 37 -4.83 8.11 -10.54
C PRO A 37 -6.24 7.60 -10.25
N HIS A 38 -6.59 6.40 -10.72
CA HIS A 38 -7.88 5.76 -10.50
C HIS A 38 -7.89 4.80 -9.30
N ARG A 39 -6.75 4.65 -8.60
CA ARG A 39 -6.62 3.79 -7.43
C ARG A 39 -6.43 4.66 -6.21
N THR A 40 -7.04 4.26 -5.10
CA THR A 40 -6.73 4.88 -3.81
C THR A 40 -5.32 4.48 -3.38
N THR A 41 -4.48 5.45 -3.05
CA THR A 41 -3.17 5.22 -2.44
C THR A 41 -3.10 5.96 -1.10
N TRP A 42 -2.87 5.20 -0.03
CA TRP A 42 -2.59 5.71 1.30
C TRP A 42 -1.09 5.92 1.50
N GLY A 43 -0.72 7.12 1.89
CA GLY A 43 0.61 7.47 2.37
C GLY A 43 0.61 7.89 3.84
N PRO A 44 1.78 8.27 4.37
CA PRO A 44 1.97 8.50 5.80
C PRO A 44 1.18 9.70 6.36
N SER A 45 0.69 10.60 5.51
CA SER A 45 -0.12 11.75 5.92
C SER A 45 -1.62 11.48 5.94
N ASP A 46 -2.09 10.36 5.38
CA ASP A 46 -3.52 10.07 5.31
C ASP A 46 -4.00 9.56 6.67
N ARG A 47 -5.12 10.11 7.16
CA ARG A 47 -5.70 9.76 8.48
C ARG A 47 -7.01 9.00 8.40
N THR A 48 -7.60 8.89 7.21
CA THR A 48 -8.94 8.33 7.02
C THR A 48 -8.90 7.18 6.04
N GLU A 49 -9.61 6.09 6.36
CA GLU A 49 -9.90 5.05 5.39
C GLU A 49 -10.96 5.54 4.39
N PRO A 50 -10.83 5.20 3.10
CA PRO A 50 -11.77 5.55 2.06
C PRO A 50 -13.02 4.68 2.19
N ALA A 51 -14.13 5.15 1.63
CA ALA A 51 -15.36 4.39 1.54
C ALA A 51 -15.70 4.13 0.05
N PRO A 52 -15.83 2.85 -0.39
CA PRO A 52 -15.59 1.64 0.38
C PRO A 52 -14.10 1.41 0.68
N VAL A 53 -13.82 0.73 1.79
CA VAL A 53 -12.45 0.28 2.11
C VAL A 53 -12.10 -0.87 1.16
N PRO A 54 -10.94 -0.84 0.47
CA PRO A 54 -10.56 -1.91 -0.44
C PRO A 54 -10.33 -3.23 0.31
N ALA A 55 -10.56 -4.34 -0.38
CA ALA A 55 -10.33 -5.68 0.16
C ALA A 55 -8.84 -6.08 0.13
N GLU A 56 -8.09 -5.54 -0.83
CA GLU A 56 -6.67 -5.83 -1.03
C GLU A 56 -5.91 -4.53 -1.35
N VAL A 57 -4.68 -4.43 -0.85
CA VAL A 57 -3.73 -3.36 -1.17
C VAL A 57 -2.37 -3.93 -1.49
N ILE A 58 -1.56 -3.13 -2.20
CA ILE A 58 -0.17 -3.42 -2.53
C ILE A 58 0.71 -2.40 -1.79
N ASP A 59 1.67 -2.87 -1.00
CA ASP A 59 2.60 -2.03 -0.27
C ASP A 59 3.74 -1.48 -1.14
N GLY A 60 4.69 -0.75 -0.52
CA GLY A 60 5.83 -0.09 -1.15
C GLY A 60 6.71 -1.02 -2.00
N ASP A 61 6.89 -2.25 -1.55
CA ASP A 61 7.77 -3.26 -2.16
C ASP A 61 7.04 -4.14 -3.18
N GLY A 62 5.70 -4.10 -3.17
CA GLY A 62 4.86 -4.78 -4.15
C GLY A 62 4.11 -5.98 -3.57
N ASP A 63 4.22 -6.21 -2.26
CA ASP A 63 3.54 -7.31 -1.61
C ASP A 63 2.06 -6.99 -1.40
N ILE A 64 1.25 -8.03 -1.50
CA ILE A 64 -0.20 -7.94 -1.37
C ILE A 64 -0.57 -8.09 0.10
N TRP A 65 -1.45 -7.22 0.58
CA TRP A 65 -2.07 -7.31 1.90
C TRP A 65 -3.58 -7.40 1.75
N ARG A 66 -4.19 -8.32 2.50
CA ARG A 66 -5.63 -8.54 2.53
C ARG A 66 -6.25 -7.98 3.78
N ARG A 67 -7.44 -7.40 3.63
CA ARG A 67 -8.22 -6.96 4.77
C ARG A 67 -8.70 -8.17 5.57
N GLY A 68 -8.40 -8.16 6.87
CA GLY A 68 -8.89 -9.16 7.80
C GLY A 68 -10.40 -9.04 8.04
N SER A 69 -10.98 -10.09 8.61
CA SER A 69 -12.39 -10.12 9.02
C SER A 69 -12.70 -9.11 10.13
N SER A 70 -11.69 -8.79 10.95
CA SER A 70 -11.76 -7.75 11.97
C SER A 70 -11.56 -6.38 11.32
N ALA A 71 -12.41 -5.41 11.67
CA ALA A 71 -12.30 -4.07 11.12
C ALA A 71 -10.92 -3.46 11.39
N GLY A 72 -10.26 -3.00 10.33
CA GLY A 72 -9.00 -2.26 10.41
C GLY A 72 -7.73 -3.09 10.51
N THR A 73 -7.81 -4.42 10.42
CA THR A 73 -6.60 -5.28 10.35
C THR A 73 -6.33 -5.76 8.92
N TRP A 74 -5.06 -5.99 8.65
CA TRP A 74 -4.52 -6.45 7.37
C TRP A 74 -3.53 -7.58 7.61
N TYR A 75 -3.46 -8.52 6.68
CA TYR A 75 -2.55 -9.66 6.76
C TYR A 75 -1.97 -9.98 5.38
N MET A 76 -0.75 -10.50 5.34
CA MET A 76 -0.12 -10.96 4.10
C MET A 76 -0.60 -12.38 3.76
N PRO A 77 -1.35 -12.60 2.67
CA PRO A 77 -1.71 -13.94 2.24
C PRO A 77 -0.46 -14.66 1.73
N GLY A 78 -0.26 -15.91 2.17
CA GLY A 78 0.85 -16.72 1.68
C GLY A 78 2.21 -16.29 2.22
N TRP A 79 2.24 -15.65 3.40
CA TRP A 79 3.48 -15.36 4.11
C TRP A 79 4.39 -16.60 4.18
N ASP A 80 5.67 -16.35 3.94
CA ASP A 80 6.75 -17.33 3.95
C ASP A 80 7.98 -16.67 4.56
N ARG A 81 8.41 -17.21 5.70
CA ARG A 81 9.58 -16.75 6.48
C ARG A 81 10.91 -16.74 5.72
N THR A 82 11.01 -17.41 4.58
CA THR A 82 12.24 -17.47 3.78
C THR A 82 12.40 -16.28 2.85
N VAL A 83 11.31 -15.55 2.57
CA VAL A 83 11.28 -14.43 1.63
C VAL A 83 10.70 -13.15 2.25
N HIS A 84 9.90 -13.25 3.32
CA HIS A 84 9.29 -12.11 3.99
C HIS A 84 9.83 -11.95 5.42
N ASP A 85 9.78 -10.71 5.91
CA ASP A 85 10.07 -10.40 7.31
C ASP A 85 9.08 -11.08 8.26
N GLU A 86 9.49 -11.32 9.51
CA GLU A 86 8.63 -11.92 10.54
C GLU A 86 7.41 -11.05 10.85
N ARG A 87 7.55 -9.71 10.77
CA ARG A 87 6.43 -8.78 10.92
C ARG A 87 5.32 -9.00 9.90
N CYS A 88 5.62 -9.55 8.74
CA CYS A 88 4.61 -9.88 7.73
C CYS A 88 3.67 -11.03 8.13
N ALA A 89 4.00 -11.80 9.19
CA ALA A 89 3.14 -12.84 9.74
C ALA A 89 1.99 -12.30 10.62
N ASP A 90 2.09 -11.04 11.06
CA ASP A 90 1.14 -10.43 12.00
C ASP A 90 -0.13 -9.88 11.31
N PHE A 91 -1.13 -9.57 12.14
CA PHE A 91 -2.27 -8.75 11.74
C PHE A 91 -1.99 -7.29 12.07
N LEU A 92 -1.76 -6.49 11.04
CA LEU A 92 -1.32 -5.11 11.16
C LEU A 92 -2.45 -4.13 10.89
N SER A 93 -2.44 -3.01 11.60
CA SER A 93 -3.28 -1.88 11.25
C SER A 93 -2.80 -1.23 9.95
N ARG A 94 -3.69 -0.46 9.31
CA ARG A 94 -3.32 0.34 8.13
C ARG A 94 -2.17 1.31 8.42
N GLN A 95 -2.08 1.86 9.64
CA GLN A 95 -0.99 2.78 9.98
C GLN A 95 0.36 2.06 10.08
N GLU A 96 0.40 0.92 10.79
CA GLU A 96 1.60 0.08 10.88
C GLU A 96 2.08 -0.33 9.48
N LEU A 97 1.16 -0.72 8.60
CA LEU A 97 1.52 -1.06 7.23
C LEU A 97 2.16 0.09 6.45
N VAL A 98 1.61 1.30 6.57
CA VAL A 98 2.16 2.48 5.89
C VAL A 98 3.54 2.86 6.46
N ASP A 99 3.70 2.74 7.77
CA ASP A 99 4.92 3.12 8.47
C ASP A 99 6.06 2.11 8.17
N GLU A 100 5.76 0.82 8.16
CA GLU A 100 6.74 -0.26 7.99
C GLU A 100 7.00 -0.60 6.52
N PHE A 101 5.96 -0.68 5.69
CA PHE A 101 6.05 -1.16 4.30
C PHE A 101 5.76 -0.08 3.26
N GLY A 102 5.54 1.17 3.70
CA GLY A 102 5.34 2.31 2.82
C GLY A 102 3.94 2.40 2.21
N PRO A 103 3.75 3.23 1.17
CA PRO A 103 2.42 3.59 0.71
C PRO A 103 1.63 2.42 0.13
N LEU A 104 0.40 2.27 0.60
CA LEU A 104 -0.53 1.20 0.25
C LEU A 104 -1.42 1.62 -0.90
N THR A 105 -1.40 0.89 -2.02
CA THR A 105 -2.26 1.17 -3.18
C THR A 105 -3.32 0.09 -3.33
N ALA A 106 -4.59 0.50 -3.39
CA ALA A 106 -5.72 -0.40 -3.60
C ALA A 106 -5.53 -1.23 -4.87
N VAL A 107 -5.71 -2.55 -4.76
CA VAL A 107 -5.89 -3.39 -5.94
C VAL A 107 -7.26 -3.07 -6.52
N LEU A 108 -7.33 -2.80 -7.82
CA LEU A 108 -8.62 -2.74 -8.47
C LEU A 108 -9.21 -4.15 -8.45
N THR A 109 -10.20 -4.37 -7.60
CA THR A 109 -11.09 -5.51 -7.81
C THR A 109 -11.83 -5.20 -9.10
N THR A 110 -11.42 -5.80 -10.22
CA THR A 110 -12.28 -5.88 -11.39
C THR A 110 -13.57 -6.49 -10.88
N LEU A 111 -14.70 -5.78 -10.99
CA LEU A 111 -16.01 -6.40 -10.81
C LEU A 111 -16.18 -7.41 -11.96
N ALA A 112 -15.54 -8.57 -11.84
CA ALA A 112 -15.89 -9.75 -12.60
C ALA A 112 -17.18 -10.28 -11.96
N GLY A 113 -18.30 -9.68 -12.36
CA GLY A 113 -19.62 -9.97 -11.82
C GLY A 113 -20.70 -9.76 -12.88
N ASN A 114 -20.98 -10.85 -13.59
CA ASN A 114 -22.26 -11.20 -14.22
C ASN A 114 -22.69 -10.47 -15.51
N THR A 115 -22.27 -11.01 -16.65
CA THR A 115 -23.25 -11.31 -17.70
C THR A 115 -23.55 -12.81 -17.60
N THR A 116 -24.55 -13.15 -16.80
CA THR A 116 -25.19 -14.47 -16.88
C THR A 116 -25.98 -14.51 -18.19
N ALA A 117 -25.93 -15.67 -18.84
CA ALA A 117 -26.63 -15.98 -20.08
C ALA A 117 -28.17 -15.88 -19.98
N ASP A 118 -28.75 -15.87 -21.18
CA ASP A 118 -30.13 -16.17 -21.59
C ASP A 118 -31.23 -15.09 -21.52
N GLY A 119 -31.77 -14.81 -22.72
CA GLY A 119 -33.06 -14.16 -22.92
C GLY A 119 -33.27 -13.62 -24.34
N GLY A 120 -33.68 -14.47 -25.30
CA GLY A 120 -34.20 -14.06 -26.60
C GLY A 120 -34.05 -15.08 -27.72
#